data_AF-A0A2M8P9R9-F1
#
_entry.id   AF-A0A2M8P9R9-F1
#
_cell.length_a   1.000
_cell.length_b   1.000
_cell.length_c   1.000
_cell.angle_alpha   90.00
_cell.angle_beta   90.00
_cell.angle_gamma   90.00
#
_symmetry.space_group_name_H-M   'P 1'
#
loop_
_entity.id
_entity.type
_entity.pdbx_description
1 polymer ?
#
loop_
_entity_poly.entity_id
_entity_poly.type
_entity_poly.pdbx_seq_one_letter_code
_entity_poly.pdbx_strand_id
1 'polypeptide(L)'
;SRYSGVIYTDGRPVDVREALTSINRILDETLAHQEGELDAESRFAVAWFEQHSFEEGAFGDADVLARAKNTSVDDLERLGVLIAAEGKVRLRKPEAYDPSAWDRRSSRASAWLATHHLIVTLSGKGEKGASELVANIEADVAERARQLAYRLYSICERKGWAELGFWYNALVSSW
;
A
#
# COMPACT_ATOMS: atom_id res chain seq x y z
N SER A 1 10.22 -2.70 -36.81
CA SER A 1 10.92 -3.99 -36.89
C SER A 1 11.57 -4.33 -35.57
N ARG A 2 11.43 -5.60 -35.16
CA ARG A 2 11.93 -6.27 -33.96
C ARG A 2 11.10 -6.12 -32.68
N TYR A 3 10.04 -6.93 -32.59
CA TYR A 3 9.76 -7.67 -31.36
C TYR A 3 9.75 -9.15 -31.71
N SER A 4 10.83 -9.82 -31.30
CA SER A 4 11.02 -11.26 -31.38
C SER A 4 10.06 -11.91 -30.40
N GLY A 5 9.11 -12.67 -30.94
CA GLY A 5 8.20 -13.49 -30.17
C GLY A 5 8.94 -14.52 -29.33
N VAL A 6 8.48 -14.69 -28.10
CA VAL A 6 8.87 -15.78 -27.22
C VAL A 6 7.83 -16.89 -27.43
N ILE A 7 8.26 -18.01 -28.02
CA ILE A 7 7.46 -19.22 -28.19
C ILE A 7 7.86 -20.20 -27.08
N TYR A 8 6.88 -20.71 -26.33
CA TYR A 8 7.03 -21.88 -25.46
C TYR A 8 5.95 -22.94 -25.77
N THR A 9 6.25 -24.18 -25.40
CA THR A 9 5.98 -25.43 -26.13
C THR A 9 4.87 -26.32 -25.54
N ASP A 10 3.67 -25.80 -25.24
CA ASP A 10 2.53 -26.68 -24.87
C ASP A 10 1.12 -26.26 -25.35
N GLY A 11 1.01 -25.25 -26.22
CA GLY A 11 -0.14 -25.11 -27.10
C GLY A 11 -1.47 -24.70 -26.45
N ARG A 12 -1.48 -24.21 -25.21
CA ARG A 12 -2.62 -23.45 -24.67
C ARG A 12 -2.20 -22.01 -24.37
N PRO A 13 -3.01 -21.01 -24.74
CA PRO A 13 -2.74 -19.63 -24.36
C PRO A 13 -2.86 -19.54 -22.83
N VAL A 14 -1.73 -19.39 -22.14
CA VAL A 14 -1.73 -18.94 -20.76
C VAL A 14 -2.26 -17.51 -20.79
N ASP A 15 -3.38 -17.27 -20.13
CA ASP A 15 -3.92 -15.92 -20.02
C ASP A 15 -2.84 -15.07 -19.35
N VAL A 16 -2.51 -13.91 -19.91
CA VAL A 16 -1.47 -13.00 -19.35
C VAL A 16 -1.74 -12.72 -17.86
N ARG A 17 -3.03 -12.82 -17.49
CA ARG A 17 -3.55 -12.84 -16.13
C ARG A 17 -3.00 -13.97 -15.26
N GLU A 18 -3.04 -15.23 -15.70
CA GLU A 18 -2.52 -16.37 -14.91
C GLU A 18 -1.00 -16.31 -14.71
N ALA A 19 -0.26 -15.83 -15.72
CA ALA A 19 1.18 -15.64 -15.61
C ALA A 19 1.54 -14.53 -14.60
N LEU A 20 0.82 -13.40 -14.62
CA LEU A 20 0.97 -12.33 -13.62
C LEU A 20 0.53 -12.78 -12.23
N THR A 21 -0.58 -13.51 -12.09
CA THR A 21 -1.05 -14.06 -10.81
C THR A 21 -0.04 -15.03 -10.21
N SER A 22 0.61 -15.88 -11.01
CA SER A 22 1.63 -16.82 -10.52
C SER A 22 2.95 -16.12 -10.14
N ILE A 23 3.35 -15.08 -10.88
CA ILE A 23 4.48 -14.20 -10.49
C ILE A 23 4.15 -13.46 -9.20
N ASN A 24 2.95 -12.90 -9.09
CA ASN A 24 2.49 -12.19 -7.89
C ASN A 24 2.43 -13.12 -6.66
N ARG A 25 2.08 -14.40 -6.83
CA ARG A 25 2.08 -15.40 -5.74
C ARG A 25 3.48 -15.71 -5.20
N ILE A 26 4.50 -15.75 -6.04
CA ILE A 26 5.91 -15.93 -5.60
C ILE A 26 6.44 -14.64 -4.95
N LEU A 27 6.00 -13.47 -5.45
CA LEU A 27 6.22 -12.19 -4.78
C LEU A 27 5.58 -12.16 -3.38
N ASP A 28 4.38 -12.69 -3.22
CA ASP A 28 3.65 -12.70 -1.93
C ASP A 28 4.40 -13.45 -0.82
N GLU A 29 4.98 -14.61 -1.13
CA GLU A 29 5.77 -15.40 -0.17
C GLU A 29 7.07 -14.67 0.26
N THR A 30 7.61 -13.85 -0.63
CA THR A 30 8.82 -13.03 -0.37
C THR A 30 8.47 -11.76 0.42
N LEU A 31 7.35 -11.10 0.10
CA LEU A 31 6.88 -9.88 0.75
C LEU A 31 6.38 -10.13 2.19
N ALA A 32 5.82 -11.31 2.48
CA ALA A 32 5.46 -11.70 3.85
C ALA A 32 6.68 -11.78 4.78
N HIS A 33 7.84 -12.19 4.26
CA HIS A 33 9.12 -12.18 4.99
C HIS A 33 9.65 -10.75 5.24
N GLN A 34 9.24 -9.76 4.44
CA GLN A 34 9.65 -8.36 4.56
C GLN A 34 8.75 -7.54 5.49
N GLU A 35 7.80 -8.15 6.21
CA GLU A 35 6.97 -7.40 7.15
C GLU A 35 7.79 -6.75 8.29
N GLY A 36 8.94 -7.33 8.65
CA GLY A 36 9.89 -6.76 9.60
C GLY A 36 10.60 -5.48 9.13
N GLU A 37 10.53 -5.19 7.83
CA GLU A 37 11.11 -4.01 7.21
C GLU A 37 10.15 -2.80 7.21
N LEU A 38 8.86 -2.99 7.43
CA LEU A 38 7.93 -1.88 7.57
C LEU A 38 8.06 -1.22 8.95
N ASP A 39 7.86 0.11 8.98
CA ASP A 39 7.65 0.86 10.22
C ASP A 39 6.44 0.33 11.01
N ALA A 40 6.41 0.59 12.32
CA ALA A 40 5.39 0.05 13.21
C ALA A 40 3.98 0.46 12.78
N GLU A 41 3.85 1.70 12.30
CA GLU A 41 2.60 2.28 11.84
C GLU A 41 2.09 1.60 10.57
N SER A 42 2.97 1.38 9.59
CA SER A 42 2.64 0.63 8.38
C SER A 42 2.25 -0.82 8.68
N ARG A 43 2.93 -1.49 9.62
CA ARG A 43 2.56 -2.86 10.03
C ARG A 43 1.17 -2.90 10.68
N PHE A 44 0.85 -1.92 11.51
CA PHE A 44 -0.50 -1.77 12.06
C PHE A 44 -1.51 -1.58 10.92
N ALA A 45 -1.26 -0.60 10.04
CA ALA A 45 -2.20 -0.21 9.01
C ALA A 45 -2.51 -1.35 8.05
N VAL A 46 -1.51 -2.13 7.66
CA VAL A 46 -1.68 -3.34 6.84
C VAL A 46 -2.55 -4.38 7.55
N ALA A 47 -2.27 -4.67 8.82
CA ALA A 47 -3.00 -5.67 9.59
C ALA A 47 -4.46 -5.25 9.84
N TRP A 48 -4.71 -3.95 10.04
CA TRP A 48 -6.06 -3.39 10.14
C TRP A 48 -6.77 -3.43 8.78
N PHE A 49 -6.08 -3.02 7.71
CA PHE A 49 -6.62 -3.01 6.35
C PHE A 49 -7.05 -4.41 5.90
N GLU A 50 -6.29 -5.45 6.21
CA GLU A 50 -6.66 -6.83 5.83
C GLU A 50 -7.95 -7.32 6.52
N GLN A 51 -8.26 -6.78 7.70
CA GLN A 51 -9.44 -7.16 8.48
C GLN A 51 -10.65 -6.27 8.18
N HIS A 52 -10.44 -4.96 8.14
CA HIS A 52 -11.50 -3.94 8.10
C HIS A 52 -11.48 -3.09 6.83
N SER A 53 -10.50 -3.26 5.95
CA SER A 53 -10.23 -2.33 4.86
C SER A 53 -10.13 -0.88 5.41
N PHE A 54 -10.82 0.07 4.80
CA PHE A 54 -10.96 1.44 5.30
C PHE A 54 -12.24 1.68 6.13
N GLU A 55 -12.95 0.63 6.49
CA GLU A 55 -14.19 0.71 7.26
C GLU A 55 -13.93 0.76 8.77
N GLU A 56 -14.97 1.09 9.54
CA GLU A 56 -14.88 1.23 10.98
C GLU A 56 -14.77 -0.14 11.69
N GLY A 57 -13.90 -0.21 12.69
CA GLY A 57 -13.79 -1.28 13.66
C GLY A 57 -13.79 -0.74 15.09
N ALA A 58 -13.81 -1.63 16.08
CA ALA A 58 -13.85 -1.24 17.48
C ALA A 58 -12.50 -0.69 17.96
N PHE A 59 -12.52 0.37 18.77
CA PHE A 59 -11.29 0.92 19.36
C PHE A 59 -10.50 -0.11 20.17
N GLY A 60 -11.20 -1.01 20.88
CA GLY A 60 -10.54 -2.07 21.67
C GLY A 60 -9.68 -3.00 20.82
N ASP A 61 -10.16 -3.38 19.64
CA ASP A 61 -9.40 -4.23 18.70
C ASP A 61 -8.19 -3.47 18.14
N ALA A 62 -8.37 -2.18 17.83
CA ALA A 62 -7.29 -1.31 17.36
C ALA A 62 -6.21 -1.12 18.43
N ASP A 63 -6.58 -0.90 19.68
CA ASP A 63 -5.66 -0.70 20.80
C ASP A 63 -4.82 -1.96 21.09
N VAL A 64 -5.45 -3.14 21.04
CA VAL A 64 -4.74 -4.43 21.15
C VAL A 64 -3.76 -4.62 19.99
N LEU A 65 -4.20 -4.36 18.75
CA LEU A 65 -3.35 -4.50 17.57
C LEU A 65 -2.18 -3.50 17.58
N ALA A 66 -2.41 -2.24 17.97
CA ALA A 66 -1.39 -1.20 18.06
C ALA A 66 -0.28 -1.59 19.03
N ARG A 67 -0.64 -2.05 20.23
CA ARG A 67 0.33 -2.56 21.21
C ARG A 67 1.12 -3.75 20.68
N ALA A 68 0.46 -4.70 20.01
CA ALA A 68 1.12 -5.86 19.41
C ALA A 68 2.13 -5.49 18.30
N LYS A 69 1.97 -4.33 17.66
CA LYS A 69 2.89 -3.81 16.63
C LYS A 69 3.91 -2.79 17.16
N ASN A 70 3.97 -2.58 18.47
CA ASN A 70 4.80 -1.60 19.17
C ASN A 70 4.50 -0.14 18.77
N THR A 71 3.21 0.22 18.69
CA THR A 71 2.73 1.59 18.46
C THR A 71 1.50 1.87 19.33
N SER A 72 0.86 3.03 19.17
CA SER A 72 -0.37 3.41 19.86
C SER A 72 -1.39 4.04 18.91
N VAL A 73 -2.69 3.96 19.26
CA VAL A 73 -3.75 4.60 18.45
C VAL A 73 -3.54 6.11 18.37
N ASP A 74 -3.10 6.75 19.46
CA ASP A 74 -2.80 8.18 19.51
C ASP A 74 -1.64 8.58 18.59
N ASP A 75 -0.58 7.76 18.50
CA ASP A 75 0.54 7.99 17.58
C ASP A 75 0.09 7.85 16.13
N LEU A 76 -0.68 6.80 15.83
CA LEU A 76 -1.23 6.54 14.50
C LEU A 76 -2.19 7.67 14.06
N GLU A 77 -3.01 8.18 14.97
CA GLU A 77 -3.91 9.31 14.70
C GLU A 77 -3.13 10.61 14.47
N ARG A 78 -2.13 10.90 15.33
CA ARG A 78 -1.27 12.09 15.18
C ARG A 78 -0.50 12.09 13.86
N LEU A 79 -0.07 10.91 13.40
CA LEU A 79 0.59 10.73 12.10
C LEU A 79 -0.40 10.72 10.92
N GLY A 80 -1.71 10.70 11.18
CA GLY A 80 -2.74 10.71 10.14
C GLY A 80 -2.92 9.37 9.43
N VAL A 81 -2.51 8.26 10.04
CA VAL A 81 -2.71 6.90 9.52
C VAL A 81 -4.17 6.46 9.71
N LEU A 82 -4.76 6.81 10.84
CA LEU A 82 -6.14 6.48 11.19
C LEU A 82 -6.91 7.68 11.73
N ILE A 83 -8.19 7.48 11.99
CA ILE A 83 -9.07 8.38 12.73
C ILE A 83 -9.72 7.55 13.84
N ALA A 84 -9.66 8.03 15.08
CA ALA A 84 -10.29 7.43 16.24
C ALA A 84 -11.37 8.38 16.78
N ALA A 85 -12.64 7.96 16.72
CA ALA A 85 -13.75 8.77 17.19
C ALA A 85 -14.88 7.89 17.71
N GLU A 86 -15.55 8.33 18.77
CA GLU A 86 -16.76 7.67 19.31
C GLU A 86 -16.59 6.16 19.61
N GLY A 87 -15.41 5.75 20.09
CA GLY A 87 -15.10 4.35 20.39
C GLY A 87 -14.88 3.48 19.15
N LYS A 88 -14.78 4.08 17.97
CA LYS A 88 -14.47 3.42 16.70
C LYS A 88 -13.17 3.93 16.13
N VAL A 89 -12.56 3.09 15.30
CA VAL A 89 -11.32 3.38 14.58
C VAL A 89 -11.49 2.98 13.13
N ARG A 90 -10.97 3.81 12.21
CA ARG A 90 -10.83 3.45 10.79
C ARG A 90 -9.55 4.03 10.22
N LEU A 91 -9.02 3.39 9.19
CA LEU A 91 -7.91 3.95 8.43
C LEU A 91 -8.37 5.21 7.70
N ARG A 92 -7.44 6.16 7.56
CA ARG A 92 -7.68 7.33 6.73
C ARG A 92 -7.73 6.89 5.27
N LYS A 93 -8.82 7.25 4.59
CA LYS A 93 -9.03 6.89 3.19
C LYS A 93 -8.06 7.69 2.29
N PRO A 94 -7.63 7.13 1.14
CA PRO A 94 -6.68 7.78 0.24
C PRO A 94 -7.10 9.23 -0.10
N GLU A 95 -8.39 9.46 -0.37
CA GLU A 95 -8.93 10.75 -0.80
C GLU A 95 -8.82 11.85 0.26
N ALA A 96 -8.58 11.49 1.53
CA ALA A 96 -8.38 12.43 2.62
C ALA A 96 -6.92 12.90 2.75
N TYR A 97 -5.99 12.34 1.97
CA TYR A 97 -4.62 12.83 1.90
C TYR A 97 -4.52 13.95 0.87
N ASP A 98 -4.01 15.11 1.31
CA ASP A 98 -3.69 16.20 0.39
C ASP A 98 -2.35 15.91 -0.30
N PRO A 99 -2.32 15.74 -1.64
CA PRO A 99 -1.09 15.45 -2.38
C PRO A 99 -0.08 16.61 -2.37
N SER A 100 -0.47 17.81 -1.94
CA SER A 100 0.44 18.95 -1.73
C SER A 100 1.00 19.02 -0.32
N ALA A 101 0.42 18.28 0.63
CA ALA A 101 0.75 18.33 2.05
C ALA A 101 1.78 17.27 2.49
N TRP A 102 2.51 16.64 1.57
CA TRP A 102 3.62 15.76 1.95
C TRP A 102 4.69 16.57 2.68
N ASP A 103 4.68 16.49 4.01
CA ASP A 103 5.70 17.08 4.85
C ASP A 103 6.80 16.06 5.13
N ARG A 104 7.98 16.35 4.58
CA ARG A 104 9.20 15.59 4.84
C ARG A 104 9.56 15.52 6.32
N ARG A 105 9.04 16.37 7.21
CA ARG A 105 9.39 16.36 8.65
C ARG A 105 8.46 15.51 9.51
N SER A 106 7.16 15.47 9.20
CA SER A 106 6.17 14.73 10.01
C SER A 106 5.92 13.30 9.50
N SER A 107 6.06 13.05 8.20
CA SER A 107 5.78 11.74 7.56
C SER A 107 7.02 10.87 7.36
N ARG A 108 8.11 11.22 8.03
CA ARG A 108 9.49 10.83 7.70
C ARG A 108 9.85 9.42 8.16
N ALA A 109 9.06 8.42 7.75
CA ALA A 109 9.38 6.98 7.82
C ALA A 109 8.21 6.10 7.36
N SER A 110 6.97 6.61 7.36
CA SER A 110 5.82 5.74 7.16
C SER A 110 5.62 5.37 5.68
N ALA A 111 5.91 4.12 5.36
CA ALA A 111 5.65 3.57 4.03
C ALA A 111 4.16 3.66 3.67
N TRP A 112 3.27 3.51 4.66
CA TRP A 112 1.81 3.63 4.48
C TRP A 112 1.41 5.01 3.97
N LEU A 113 1.87 6.07 4.63
CA LEU A 113 1.56 7.44 4.23
C LEU A 113 2.15 7.73 2.85
N ALA A 114 3.41 7.37 2.62
CA ALA A 114 4.07 7.56 1.34
C ALA A 114 3.30 6.88 0.19
N THR A 115 2.88 5.63 0.38
CA THR A 115 2.10 4.87 -0.61
C THR A 115 0.80 5.59 -0.98
N HIS A 116 0.03 6.04 0.02
CA HIS A 116 -1.26 6.67 -0.25
C HIS A 116 -1.12 8.09 -0.82
N HIS A 117 -0.13 8.87 -0.39
CA HIS A 117 0.19 10.14 -1.04
C HIS A 117 0.59 9.96 -2.51
N LEU A 118 1.35 8.90 -2.82
CA LEU A 118 1.73 8.57 -4.21
C LEU A 118 0.52 8.16 -5.04
N ILE A 119 -0.40 7.35 -4.51
CA ILE A 119 -1.66 6.97 -5.20
C ILE A 119 -2.48 8.21 -5.55
N VAL A 120 -2.72 9.10 -4.57
CA VAL A 120 -3.53 10.31 -4.80
C VAL A 120 -2.85 11.24 -5.79
N THR A 121 -1.52 11.37 -5.68
CA THR A 121 -0.73 12.21 -6.59
C THR A 121 -0.73 11.65 -8.01
N LEU A 122 -0.58 10.35 -8.18
CA LEU A 122 -0.64 9.69 -9.49
C LEU A 122 -2.03 9.88 -10.12
N SER A 123 -3.08 9.74 -9.32
CA SER A 123 -4.47 9.88 -9.78
C SER A 123 -4.83 11.31 -10.17
N GLY A 124 -4.30 12.31 -9.46
CA GLY A 124 -4.61 13.73 -9.71
C GLY A 124 -3.64 14.44 -10.67
N LYS A 125 -2.34 14.13 -10.61
CA LYS A 125 -1.26 14.83 -11.33
C LYS A 125 -0.53 13.94 -12.34
N GLY A 126 -0.92 12.67 -12.48
CA GLY A 126 -0.28 11.72 -13.38
C GLY A 126 1.14 11.34 -12.97
N GLU A 127 1.81 10.56 -13.83
CA GLU A 127 3.14 10.01 -13.59
C GLU A 127 4.19 11.08 -13.28
N LYS A 128 4.11 12.23 -13.96
CA LYS A 128 5.03 13.35 -13.73
C LYS A 128 4.94 13.87 -12.29
N GLY A 129 3.72 14.09 -11.79
CA GLY A 129 3.52 14.55 -10.42
C GLY A 129 3.93 13.50 -9.38
N ALA A 130 3.69 12.22 -9.67
CA ALA A 130 4.14 11.13 -8.80
C ALA A 130 5.67 11.04 -8.74
N SER A 131 6.36 11.17 -9.88
CA SER A 131 7.83 11.20 -9.95
C SER A 131 8.43 12.37 -9.18
N GLU A 132 7.84 13.57 -9.29
CA GLU A 132 8.23 14.74 -8.49
C GLU A 132 8.03 14.49 -6.98
N LEU A 133 6.97 13.79 -6.58
CA LEU A 133 6.74 13.42 -5.18
C LEU A 133 7.76 12.38 -4.70
N VAL A 134 8.06 11.35 -5.49
CA VAL A 134 9.11 10.35 -5.15
C VAL A 134 10.46 11.02 -4.90
N ALA A 135 10.83 12.02 -5.70
CA ALA A 135 12.06 12.81 -5.49
C ALA A 135 12.08 13.58 -4.15
N ASN A 136 10.92 13.77 -3.52
CA ASN A 136 10.76 14.40 -2.21
C ASN A 136 10.58 13.39 -1.06
N ILE A 137 10.55 12.09 -1.35
CA ILE A 137 10.52 11.00 -0.36
C ILE A 137 11.94 10.46 -0.21
N GLU A 138 12.31 10.02 0.99
CA GLU A 138 13.61 9.37 1.20
C GLU A 138 13.66 8.04 0.45
N ALA A 139 14.78 7.73 -0.22
CA ALA A 139 14.87 6.59 -1.14
C ALA A 139 14.45 5.26 -0.50
N ASP A 140 14.84 5.03 0.75
CA ASP A 140 14.44 3.84 1.52
C ASP A 140 12.92 3.77 1.74
N VAL A 141 12.29 4.90 2.10
CA VAL A 141 10.83 4.98 2.28
C VAL A 141 10.11 4.81 0.95
N ALA A 142 10.64 5.32 -0.15
CA ALA A 142 10.07 5.14 -1.48
C ALA A 142 10.08 3.66 -1.90
N GLU A 143 11.17 2.96 -1.65
CA GLU A 143 11.28 1.53 -1.92
C GLU A 143 10.33 0.70 -1.03
N ARG A 144 10.24 1.02 0.27
CA ARG A 144 9.26 0.41 1.18
C ARG A 144 7.82 0.68 0.73
N ALA A 145 7.52 1.88 0.23
CA ALA A 145 6.20 2.22 -0.30
C ALA A 145 5.86 1.42 -1.56
N ARG A 146 6.83 1.22 -2.46
CA ARG A 146 6.68 0.36 -3.65
C ARG A 146 6.35 -1.08 -3.23
N GLN A 147 7.12 -1.65 -2.30
CA GLN A 147 6.88 -2.99 -1.76
C GLN A 147 5.51 -3.10 -1.07
N LEU A 148 5.12 -2.07 -0.31
CA LEU A 148 3.82 -1.99 0.33
C LEU A 148 2.68 -1.95 -0.70
N ALA A 149 2.83 -1.24 -1.82
CA ALA A 149 1.83 -1.21 -2.87
C ALA A 149 1.57 -2.61 -3.47
N TYR A 150 2.62 -3.40 -3.74
CA TYR A 150 2.47 -4.80 -4.16
C TYR A 150 1.69 -5.63 -3.14
N ARG A 151 2.03 -5.47 -1.85
CA ARG A 151 1.36 -6.20 -0.79
C ARG A 151 -0.12 -5.84 -0.68
N LEU A 152 -0.45 -4.55 -0.74
CA LEU A 152 -1.85 -4.09 -0.69
C LEU A 152 -2.64 -4.54 -1.91
N TYR A 153 -2.02 -4.56 -3.09
CA TYR A 153 -2.62 -5.16 -4.28
C TYR A 153 -2.95 -6.63 -4.07
N SER A 154 -2.02 -7.44 -3.56
CA SER A 154 -2.26 -8.85 -3.28
C SER A 154 -3.38 -9.08 -2.24
N ILE A 155 -3.41 -8.29 -1.17
CA ILE A 155 -4.51 -8.33 -0.19
C ILE A 155 -5.84 -8.05 -0.90
N CYS A 156 -5.90 -7.04 -1.76
CA CYS A 156 -7.11 -6.70 -2.51
C CYS A 156 -7.54 -7.83 -3.45
N GLU A 157 -6.61 -8.46 -4.17
CA GLU A 157 -6.90 -9.62 -5.03
C GLU A 157 -7.49 -10.78 -4.23
N ARG A 158 -6.87 -11.16 -3.10
CA ARG A 158 -7.36 -12.24 -2.23
C ARG A 158 -8.74 -11.95 -1.64
N LYS A 159 -9.01 -10.68 -1.33
CA LYS A 159 -10.28 -10.24 -0.71
C LYS A 159 -11.36 -9.88 -1.74
N GLY A 160 -11.02 -9.83 -3.03
CA GLY A 160 -11.93 -9.41 -4.10
C GLY A 160 -12.23 -7.91 -4.13
N TRP A 161 -11.36 -7.06 -3.57
CA TRP A 161 -11.52 -5.60 -3.52
C TRP A 161 -11.00 -4.94 -4.80
N ALA A 162 -11.70 -5.14 -5.92
CA ALA A 162 -11.24 -4.76 -7.25
C ALA A 162 -10.92 -3.26 -7.41
N GLU A 163 -11.74 -2.38 -6.87
CA GLU A 163 -11.51 -0.92 -6.95
C GLU A 163 -10.24 -0.50 -6.21
N LEU A 164 -10.01 -1.02 -5.00
CA LEU A 164 -8.79 -0.76 -4.24
C LEU A 164 -7.56 -1.36 -4.93
N GLY A 165 -7.68 -2.58 -5.44
CA GLY A 165 -6.62 -3.26 -6.18
C GLY A 165 -6.16 -2.48 -7.42
N PHE A 166 -7.09 -1.82 -8.13
CA PHE A 166 -6.76 -0.98 -9.29
C PHE A 166 -5.77 0.13 -8.93
N TRP A 167 -6.00 0.85 -7.83
CA TRP A 167 -5.13 1.95 -7.39
C TRP A 167 -3.70 1.48 -7.07
N TYR A 168 -3.58 0.37 -6.34
CA TYR A 168 -2.28 -0.20 -5.99
C TYR A 168 -1.54 -0.74 -7.21
N ASN A 169 -2.24 -1.40 -8.13
CA ASN A 169 -1.67 -1.89 -9.38
C ASN A 169 -1.20 -0.75 -10.30
N ALA A 170 -1.96 0.35 -10.37
CA ALA A 170 -1.57 1.53 -11.14
C ALA A 170 -0.27 2.14 -10.60
N LEU A 171 -0.14 2.29 -9.27
CA LEU A 171 1.09 2.79 -8.66
C LEU A 171 2.29 1.87 -8.95
N VAL A 172 2.11 0.56 -8.79
CA VAL A 172 3.13 -0.44 -9.10
C VAL A 172 3.59 -0.37 -10.56
N SER A 173 2.65 -0.19 -11.49
CA SER A 173 2.94 -0.12 -12.94
C SER A 173 3.62 1.17 -13.37
N SER A 174 3.50 2.24 -12.56
CA SER A 174 4.08 3.56 -12.85
C SER A 174 5.53 3.73 -12.41
N TRP A 175 6.10 2.73 -11.73
CA TRP A 175 7.44 2.80 -11.13
C TRP A 175 8.56 2.41 -12.09
#